data_AF-A0A3E0QLH0-F1
#
_entry.id   AF-A0A3E0QLH0-F1
#
_cell.length_a   1.000
_cell.length_b   1.000
_cell.length_c   1.000
_cell.angle_alpha   90.00
_cell.angle_beta   90.00
_cell.angle_gamma   90.00
#
_symmetry.space_group_name_H-M   'P 1'
#
loop_
_entity.id
_entity.type
_entity.pdbx_description
1 polymer ?
#
loop_
_entity_poly.entity_id
_entity_poly.type
_entity_poly.pdbx_seq_one_letter_code
_entity_poly.pdbx_strand_id
1 'polypeptide(L)'
;TKYGDGGVDLSPIADLLKTEVFALARHLGVVDSILDAKPTDGLWGDDRTDEDQLGASYPELEWAMAQQEAGKSASDFSGREAEVMAIYLKFNTANKHKMLPIPVCEIPAEFR
;
A
#
# COMPACT_ATOMS: atom_id res chain seq x y z
N THR A 1 -2.65 -5.16 8.68
CA THR A 1 -2.35 -5.18 10.14
C THR A 1 -0.90 -5.59 10.39
N LYS A 2 -0.16 -4.97 11.34
CA LYS A 2 1.23 -5.39 11.63
C LYS A 2 1.20 -6.77 12.32
N TYR A 3 1.96 -7.73 11.80
CA TYR A 3 1.96 -9.13 12.25
C TYR A 3 0.61 -9.86 12.09
N GLY A 4 -0.31 -9.33 11.27
CA GLY A 4 -1.57 -9.98 10.94
C GLY A 4 -1.50 -10.67 9.58
N ASP A 5 -2.33 -10.22 8.65
CA ASP A 5 -2.39 -10.61 7.24
C ASP A 5 -1.02 -10.62 6.53
N GLY A 6 -0.15 -9.64 6.82
CA GLY A 6 1.20 -9.58 6.25
C GLY A 6 2.26 -10.41 6.98
N GLY A 7 1.91 -11.10 8.07
CA GLY A 7 2.83 -11.92 8.87
C GLY A 7 3.05 -13.31 8.25
N VAL A 8 3.74 -13.36 7.11
CA VAL A 8 3.95 -14.59 6.33
C VAL A 8 5.43 -14.88 6.11
N ASP A 9 5.77 -16.15 5.83
CA ASP A 9 7.14 -16.54 5.46
C ASP A 9 7.51 -16.05 4.04
N LEU A 10 6.54 -16.06 3.12
CA LEU A 10 6.71 -15.62 1.73
C LEU A 10 5.42 -14.98 1.23
N SER A 11 5.54 -13.86 0.54
CA SER A 11 4.43 -13.23 -0.20
C SER A 11 4.75 -13.21 -1.71
N PRO A 12 4.13 -14.07 -2.53
CA PRO A 12 4.49 -14.24 -3.94
C PRO A 12 4.04 -13.07 -4.84
N ILE A 13 3.23 -12.16 -4.31
CA ILE A 13 2.67 -11.02 -5.05
C ILE A 13 3.02 -9.67 -4.41
N ALA A 14 3.90 -9.65 -3.38
CA ALA A 14 4.22 -8.40 -2.66
C ALA A 14 4.96 -7.36 -3.50
N ASP A 15 5.55 -7.77 -4.62
CA ASP A 15 6.25 -6.89 -5.56
C ASP A 15 5.34 -6.38 -6.70
N LEU A 16 4.07 -6.79 -6.71
CA LEU A 16 3.10 -6.36 -7.72
C LEU A 16 2.27 -5.19 -7.21
N LEU A 17 2.01 -4.25 -8.11
CA LEU A 17 1.00 -3.22 -7.91
C LEU A 17 -0.41 -3.85 -7.92
N LYS A 18 -1.40 -3.14 -7.37
CA LYS A 18 -2.76 -3.69 -7.28
C LYS A 18 -3.35 -3.92 -8.67
N THR A 19 -3.11 -3.00 -9.60
CA THR A 19 -3.55 -3.14 -11.00
C THR A 19 -2.92 -4.37 -11.68
N GLU A 20 -1.67 -4.68 -11.35
CA GLU A 20 -0.97 -5.88 -11.85
C GLU A 20 -1.55 -7.16 -11.23
N VAL A 21 -1.90 -7.15 -9.95
CA VAL A 21 -2.63 -8.27 -9.31
C VAL A 21 -3.96 -8.52 -10.01
N PHE A 22 -4.72 -7.47 -10.34
CA PHE A 22 -5.96 -7.62 -11.12
C PHE A 22 -5.70 -8.17 -12.54
N ALA A 23 -4.64 -7.73 -13.20
CA ALA A 23 -4.26 -8.25 -14.52
C ALA A 23 -3.89 -9.74 -14.46
N LEU A 24 -3.12 -10.13 -13.45
CA LEU A 24 -2.76 -11.53 -13.19
C LEU A 24 -3.99 -12.37 -12.87
N ALA A 25 -4.90 -11.87 -12.03
CA ALA A 25 -6.14 -12.58 -11.68
C ALA A 25 -7.02 -12.84 -12.92
N ARG A 26 -7.15 -11.86 -13.83
CA ARG A 26 -7.82 -12.06 -15.13
C ARG A 26 -7.14 -13.12 -15.98
N HIS A 27 -5.81 -13.08 -16.07
CA HIS A 27 -5.05 -14.06 -16.82
C HIS A 27 -5.23 -15.49 -16.28
N LEU A 28 -5.33 -15.64 -14.96
CA LEU A 28 -5.54 -16.93 -14.28
C LEU A 28 -7.01 -17.39 -14.29
N GLY A 29 -7.94 -16.60 -14.84
CA GLY A 29 -9.35 -16.97 -14.92
C GLY A 29 -10.10 -16.89 -13.58
N VAL A 30 -9.70 -15.98 -12.69
CA VAL A 30 -10.47 -15.67 -11.48
C VAL A 30 -11.87 -15.18 -11.89
N VAL A 31 -12.90 -15.65 -11.20
CA VAL A 31 -14.30 -15.36 -11.54
C VAL A 31 -14.65 -13.87 -11.40
N ASP A 32 -15.55 -13.39 -12.25
CA ASP A 32 -15.95 -11.97 -12.32
C ASP A 32 -16.49 -11.45 -10.98
N SER A 33 -17.21 -12.29 -10.21
CA SER A 33 -17.72 -11.88 -8.89
C SER A 33 -16.61 -11.50 -7.89
N ILE A 34 -15.38 -11.99 -8.07
CA ILE A 34 -14.22 -11.61 -7.27
C ILE A 34 -13.50 -10.41 -7.90
N LEU A 35 -13.38 -10.37 -9.23
CA LEU A 35 -12.73 -9.27 -9.94
C LEU A 35 -13.50 -7.95 -9.83
N ASP A 36 -14.82 -8.01 -9.84
CA ASP A 36 -15.72 -6.85 -9.77
C ASP A 36 -16.01 -6.42 -8.32
N ALA A 37 -15.65 -7.26 -7.34
CA ALA A 37 -15.80 -6.92 -5.94
C ALA A 37 -14.88 -5.74 -5.60
N LYS A 38 -15.46 -4.67 -5.04
CA LYS A 38 -14.67 -3.54 -4.55
C LYS A 38 -13.74 -4.03 -3.43
N PRO A 39 -12.43 -3.72 -3.48
CA PRO A 39 -11.51 -4.10 -2.41
C PRO A 39 -11.93 -3.53 -1.05
N THR A 40 -11.96 -4.40 -0.03
CA THR A 40 -12.24 -4.06 1.37
C THR A 40 -11.31 -4.85 2.30
N ASP A 41 -11.07 -4.35 3.50
CA ASP A 41 -10.30 -5.05 4.54
C ASP A 41 -11.12 -6.11 5.32
N GLY A 42 -12.45 -6.05 5.22
CA GLY A 42 -13.39 -6.94 5.91
C GLY A 42 -13.35 -6.83 7.44
N LEU A 43 -12.74 -5.77 8.01
CA LEU A 43 -12.54 -5.63 9.45
C LEU A 43 -13.71 -4.92 10.16
N TRP A 44 -14.49 -4.16 9.41
CA TRP A 44 -15.61 -3.38 9.93
C TRP A 44 -16.89 -3.83 9.23
N GLY A 45 -18.01 -3.84 9.98
CA GLY A 45 -19.33 -4.07 9.41
C GLY A 45 -19.87 -2.87 8.64
N ASP A 46 -19.01 -1.91 8.28
CA ASP A 46 -19.35 -0.79 7.41
C ASP A 46 -18.93 -1.10 5.96
N ASP A 47 -19.69 -0.60 4.99
CA ASP A 47 -19.48 -0.88 3.57
C ASP A 47 -18.33 -0.05 2.97
N ARG A 48 -17.39 0.46 3.78
CA ARG A 48 -16.31 1.32 3.28
C ARG A 48 -15.27 0.51 2.54
N THR A 49 -14.97 0.95 1.33
CA THR A 49 -13.96 0.32 0.49
C THR A 49 -12.56 0.83 0.84
N ASP A 50 -11.54 0.11 0.38
CA ASP A 50 -10.15 0.53 0.54
C ASP A 50 -9.93 1.95 0.01
N GLU A 51 -10.49 2.27 -1.16
CA GLU A 51 -10.35 3.59 -1.79
C GLU A 51 -11.08 4.69 -0.99
N ASP A 52 -12.21 4.38 -0.36
CA ASP A 52 -12.91 5.31 0.54
C ASP A 52 -12.08 5.59 1.81
N GLN A 53 -11.44 4.55 2.35
CA GLN A 53 -10.59 4.68 3.54
C GLN A 53 -9.28 5.42 3.26
N LEU A 54 -8.69 5.20 2.08
CA LEU A 54 -7.45 5.83 1.64
C LEU A 54 -7.68 7.26 1.12
N GLY A 55 -8.85 7.55 0.55
CA GLY A 55 -9.18 8.82 -0.10
C GLY A 55 -8.60 8.95 -1.53
N ALA A 56 -8.10 7.85 -2.10
CA ALA A 56 -7.54 7.79 -3.44
C ALA A 56 -7.72 6.38 -4.01
N SER A 57 -7.86 6.32 -5.33
CA SER A 57 -7.94 5.06 -6.05
C SER A 57 -6.58 4.38 -6.17
N TYR A 58 -6.57 3.07 -6.42
CA TYR A 58 -5.31 2.35 -6.64
C TYR A 58 -4.46 2.92 -7.79
N PRO A 59 -5.01 3.21 -8.99
CA PRO A 59 -4.22 3.84 -10.06
C PRO A 59 -3.64 5.21 -9.68
N GLU A 60 -4.36 6.01 -8.89
CA GLU A 60 -3.87 7.29 -8.38
C GLU A 60 -2.67 7.09 -7.42
N LEU A 61 -2.76 6.11 -6.52
CA LEU A 61 -1.67 5.80 -5.58
C LEU A 61 -0.45 5.22 -6.30
N GLU A 62 -0.67 4.33 -7.27
CA GLU A 62 0.40 3.75 -8.11
C GLU A 62 1.11 4.84 -8.94
N TRP A 63 0.35 5.81 -9.47
CA TRP A 63 0.92 7.00 -10.09
C TRP A 63 1.80 7.78 -9.11
N ALA A 64 1.34 8.03 -7.88
CA ALA A 64 2.09 8.77 -6.86
C ALA A 64 3.37 8.02 -6.44
N MET A 65 3.32 6.69 -6.35
CA MET A 65 4.49 5.84 -6.12
C MET A 65 5.56 6.07 -7.20
N ALA A 66 5.16 5.99 -8.48
CA ALA A 66 6.07 6.23 -9.60
C ALA A 66 6.64 7.65 -9.62
N GLN A 67 5.84 8.67 -9.28
CA GLN A 67 6.35 10.04 -9.18
C GLN A 67 7.34 10.22 -8.01
N GLN A 68 7.11 9.57 -6.87
CA GLN A 68 8.05 9.59 -5.75
C GLN A 68 9.37 8.92 -6.11
N GLU A 69 9.35 7.79 -6.82
CA GLU A 69 10.55 7.12 -7.32
C GLU A 69 11.33 7.99 -8.31
N ALA A 70 10.62 8.79 -9.11
CA ALA A 70 11.21 9.81 -9.98
C ALA A 70 11.75 11.04 -9.23
N GLY A 71 11.72 11.04 -7.88
CA GLY A 71 12.26 12.11 -7.03
C GLY A 71 11.34 13.32 -6.89
N LYS A 72 10.07 13.22 -7.29
CA LYS A 72 9.09 14.31 -7.15
C LYS A 72 8.41 14.29 -5.78
N SER A 73 7.80 15.42 -5.45
CA SER A 73 7.11 15.72 -4.21
C SER A 73 5.74 16.33 -4.49
N ALA A 74 4.91 16.49 -3.45
CA ALA A 74 3.58 17.08 -3.63
C ALA A 74 3.62 18.53 -4.15
N SER A 75 4.70 19.29 -3.90
CA SER A 75 4.85 20.66 -4.40
C SER A 75 5.15 20.75 -5.90
N ASP A 76 5.49 19.64 -6.54
CA ASP A 76 5.74 19.58 -7.98
C ASP A 76 4.44 19.47 -8.79
N PHE A 77 3.29 19.34 -8.12
CA PHE A 77 1.98 19.13 -8.72
C PHE A 77 0.95 20.15 -8.21
N SER A 78 -0.24 20.14 -8.80
CA SER A 78 -1.37 20.96 -8.37
C SER A 78 -2.69 20.20 -8.45
N GLY A 79 -3.73 20.68 -7.76
CA GLY A 79 -5.05 20.04 -7.78
C GLY A 79 -5.03 18.60 -7.24
N ARG A 80 -5.71 17.68 -7.95
CA ARG A 80 -5.88 16.29 -7.51
C ARG A 80 -4.56 15.53 -7.39
N GLU A 81 -3.63 15.77 -8.32
CA GLU A 81 -2.31 15.14 -8.31
C GLU A 81 -1.51 15.49 -7.04
N ALA A 82 -1.53 16.77 -6.62
CA ALA A 82 -0.90 17.20 -5.38
C ALA A 82 -1.56 16.58 -4.14
N GLU A 83 -2.89 16.48 -4.14
CA GLU A 83 -3.66 15.85 -3.06
C GLU A 83 -3.31 14.37 -2.91
N VAL A 84 -3.37 13.62 -4.01
CA VAL A 84 -3.02 12.19 -4.04
C VAL A 84 -1.58 11.96 -3.60
N MET A 85 -0.65 12.77 -4.10
CA MET A 85 0.76 12.69 -3.68
C MET A 85 0.91 12.92 -2.18
N ALA A 86 0.19 13.89 -1.61
CA ALA A 86 0.20 14.15 -0.17
C ALA A 86 -0.43 12.99 0.64
N ILE A 87 -1.54 12.42 0.17
CA ILE A 87 -2.17 11.23 0.76
C ILE A 87 -1.17 10.07 0.81
N TYR A 88 -0.57 9.74 -0.34
CA TYR A 88 0.40 8.67 -0.45
C TYR A 88 1.61 8.89 0.46
N LEU A 89 2.24 10.06 0.42
CA LEU A 89 3.42 10.38 1.25
C LEU A 89 3.11 10.29 2.75
N LYS A 90 1.93 10.78 3.16
CA LYS A 90 1.47 10.70 4.56
C LYS A 90 1.35 9.25 5.00
N PHE A 91 0.64 8.41 4.25
CA PHE A 91 0.45 7.00 4.60
C PHE A 91 1.76 6.21 4.51
N ASN A 92 2.56 6.40 3.46
CA ASN A 92 3.84 5.73 3.28
C ASN A 92 4.74 6.02 4.49
N THR A 93 4.95 7.29 4.81
CA THR A 93 5.81 7.72 5.93
C THR A 93 5.30 7.17 7.26
N ALA A 94 4.01 7.32 7.56
CA ALA A 94 3.42 6.88 8.82
C ALA A 94 3.47 5.36 8.99
N ASN A 95 3.46 4.59 7.90
CA ASN A 95 3.43 3.12 7.94
C ASN A 95 4.79 2.45 7.67
N LYS A 96 5.88 3.20 7.45
CA LYS A 96 7.23 2.64 7.22
C LYS A 96 7.66 1.62 8.28
N HIS A 97 7.22 1.79 9.53
CA HIS A 97 7.49 0.86 10.64
C HIS A 97 6.90 -0.55 10.47
N LYS A 98 6.04 -0.77 9.46
CA LYS A 98 5.49 -2.08 9.09
C LYS A 98 6.33 -2.80 8.04
N MET A 99 7.16 -2.06 7.29
CA MET A 99 8.02 -2.59 6.22
C MET A 99 9.48 -2.71 6.66
N LEU A 100 9.94 -1.79 7.52
CA LEU A 100 11.30 -1.83 8.05
C LEU A 100 11.45 -2.92 9.13
N PRO A 101 12.63 -3.56 9.25
CA PRO A 101 12.93 -4.47 10.34
C PRO A 101 12.66 -3.83 11.71
N ILE A 102 12.37 -4.66 12.70
CA ILE A 102 12.20 -4.21 14.08
C ILE A 102 13.50 -3.52 14.52
N PRO A 103 13.45 -2.25 14.93
CA PRO A 103 14.65 -1.56 15.39
C PRO A 103 15.17 -2.26 16.65
N VAL A 104 16.45 -2.61 16.65
CA VAL A 104 17.13 -3.25 17.78
C VAL A 104 18.08 -2.25 18.41
N CYS A 105 18.04 -2.13 19.74
CA CYS A 105 19.05 -1.39 20.48
C CYS A 105 20.31 -2.25 20.58
N GLU A 106 21.36 -1.84 19.88
CA GLU A 106 22.66 -2.50 19.97
C GLU A 106 23.38 -2.06 21.24
N ILE A 107 23.33 -2.91 22.27
CA ILE A 107 24.07 -2.68 23.52
C ILE A 107 25.56 -2.98 23.28
N PRO A 108 26.46 -2.02 23.56
CA PRO A 108 27.91 -2.23 23.48
C PRO A 108 28.37 -3.41 24.35
N ALA A 109 29.43 -4.09 23.92
CA ALA A 109 29.87 -5.33 24.56
C ALA A 109 30.29 -5.13 26.02
N GLU A 110 30.80 -3.95 26.37
CA GLU A 110 31.18 -3.58 27.74
C GLU A 110 29.98 -3.44 28.70
N PHE A 111 28.76 -3.35 28.18
CA PHE A 111 27.52 -3.25 28.94
C PHE A 111 26.64 -4.51 28.83
N ARG A 112 27.11 -5.56 28.15
CA ARG A 112 26.46 -6.88 28.10
C ARG A 112 27.01 -7.79 29.19
#